data_AF-A0A024X159-F1
#
_entry.id   AF-A0A024X159-F1
#
_cell.length_a   1.000
_cell.length_b   1.000
_cell.length_c   1.000
_cell.angle_alpha   90.00
_cell.angle_beta   90.00
_cell.angle_gamma   90.00
#
_symmetry.space_group_name_H-M   'P 1'
#
loop_
_entity.id
_entity.type
_entity.pdbx_description
1 polymer ?
#
loop_
_entity_poly.entity_id
_entity_poly.type
_entity_poly.pdbx_seq_one_letter_code
_entity_poly.pdbx_strand_id
1 'polypeptide(L)'
;MVELTEEEAINFLNIALGEAEKSLQKELKEMPIFCLLINEEKKIISSSYNYTNESKNGSRHSELIAIDKYIYDGNYEQMKNLNLIKCYNNNENSIEKSIQDYFVSLDEKKNSELKINNYENINDKYMNEKYNKIQERINNLKKCCIVVTCEPCIMCVYALKLIGIKNIYFCCLNERFGGCGSVLSLHKKYEDINVHYIEHPECSEKSINLMKAFYKAGNPSAPEEKRKRPIS
;
A
#
# COMPACT_ATOMS: atom_id res chain seq x y z
N MET A 1 16.91 9.08 4.47
CA MET A 1 16.11 7.93 3.99
C MET A 1 16.53 6.73 4.78
N VAL A 2 15.59 5.94 5.29
CA VAL A 2 15.93 4.72 6.04
C VAL A 2 16.44 3.64 5.08
N GLU A 3 17.56 3.03 5.47
CA GLU A 3 18.12 1.84 4.84
C GLU A 3 18.24 0.76 5.92
N LEU A 4 17.87 -0.46 5.58
CA LEU A 4 17.86 -1.59 6.47
C LEU A 4 19.06 -2.47 6.14
N THR A 5 19.71 -3.01 7.16
CA THR A 5 20.62 -4.14 6.95
C THR A 5 19.81 -5.36 6.51
N GLU A 6 20.49 -6.35 5.94
CA GLU A 6 19.84 -7.61 5.58
C GLU A 6 19.17 -8.29 6.79
N GLU A 7 19.83 -8.30 7.95
CA GLU A 7 19.27 -8.84 9.20
C GLU A 7 18.00 -8.09 9.64
N GLU A 8 18.00 -6.76 9.55
CA GLU A 8 16.81 -5.95 9.86
C GLU A 8 15.68 -6.21 8.87
N ALA A 9 15.99 -6.31 7.57
CA ALA A 9 15.02 -6.64 6.55
C ALA A 9 14.39 -8.03 6.79
N ILE A 10 15.20 -9.04 7.14
CA ILE A 10 14.72 -10.38 7.50
C ILE A 10 13.80 -10.33 8.72
N ASN A 11 14.16 -9.58 9.76
CA ASN A 11 13.31 -9.42 10.94
C ASN A 11 11.94 -8.81 10.61
N PHE A 12 11.90 -7.75 9.79
CA PHE A 12 10.64 -7.17 9.33
C PHE A 12 9.87 -8.10 8.39
N LEU A 13 10.54 -8.86 7.53
CA LEU A 13 9.91 -9.87 6.66
C LEU A 13 9.25 -10.97 7.49
N ASN A 14 9.88 -11.44 8.56
CA ASN A 14 9.29 -12.43 9.46
C ASN A 14 8.02 -11.90 10.15
N ILE A 15 8.02 -10.63 10.56
CA ILE A 15 6.81 -9.97 11.09
C ILE A 15 5.72 -9.93 10.01
N ALA A 16 6.05 -9.47 8.80
CA ALA A 16 5.10 -9.35 7.70
C ALA A 16 4.52 -10.71 7.29
N LEU A 17 5.34 -11.77 7.24
CA LEU A 17 4.92 -13.14 6.93
C LEU A 17 4.02 -13.73 8.02
N GLY A 18 4.28 -13.43 9.29
CA GLY A 18 3.40 -13.81 10.39
C GLY A 18 2.01 -13.17 10.28
N GLU A 19 1.93 -11.90 9.88
CA GLU A 19 0.65 -11.23 9.64
C GLU A 19 -0.06 -11.72 8.36
N ALA A 20 0.70 -11.99 7.30
CA ALA A 20 0.17 -12.59 6.07
C ALA A 20 -0.49 -13.96 6.35
N GLU A 21 0.14 -14.79 7.18
CA GLU A 21 -0.39 -16.08 7.60
C GLU A 21 -1.70 -15.96 8.39
N LYS A 22 -1.77 -15.03 9.35
CA LYS A 22 -3.01 -14.75 10.10
C LYS A 22 -4.14 -14.30 9.17
N SER A 23 -3.81 -13.57 8.09
CA SER A 23 -4.81 -13.10 7.13
C SER A 23 -5.45 -14.25 6.34
N LEU A 24 -4.68 -15.29 6.03
CA LEU A 24 -5.17 -16.48 5.35
C LEU A 24 -6.15 -17.28 6.22
N GLN A 25 -5.90 -17.33 7.53
CA GLN A 25 -6.77 -18.02 8.50
C GLN A 25 -8.12 -17.31 8.71
N LYS A 26 -8.18 -16.00 8.50
CA LYS A 26 -9.36 -15.16 8.79
C LYS A 26 -10.45 -15.17 7.70
N GLU A 27 -10.47 -16.16 6.81
CA GLU A 27 -11.37 -16.20 5.64
C GLU A 27 -11.37 -14.91 4.80
N LEU A 28 -10.27 -14.14 4.81
CA LEU A 28 -10.26 -12.83 4.14
C LEU A 28 -10.39 -12.94 2.62
N LYS A 29 -10.25 -14.14 2.03
CA LYS A 29 -10.34 -14.38 0.57
C LYS A 29 -9.47 -13.43 -0.26
N GLU A 30 -8.45 -12.82 0.34
CA GLU A 30 -7.51 -11.92 -0.30
C GLU A 30 -6.16 -12.60 -0.50
N MET A 31 -5.40 -12.15 -1.49
CA MET A 31 -4.03 -12.62 -1.70
C MET A 31 -3.18 -12.35 -0.43
N PRO A 32 -2.45 -13.34 0.12
CA PRO A 32 -1.71 -13.21 1.37
C PRO A 32 -0.36 -12.48 1.18
N ILE A 33 -0.43 -11.26 0.66
CA ILE A 33 0.69 -10.32 0.56
C ILE A 33 0.51 -9.28 1.65
N PHE A 34 1.58 -9.04 2.42
CA PHE A 34 1.58 -8.09 3.52
C PHE A 34 2.71 -7.08 3.34
N CYS A 35 2.42 -5.83 3.64
CA CYS A 35 3.35 -4.71 3.53
C CYS A 35 3.48 -3.99 4.88
N LEU A 36 4.72 -3.63 5.22
CA LEU A 36 5.09 -2.77 6.33
C LEU A 36 5.69 -1.47 5.79
N LEU A 37 5.30 -0.35 6.36
CA LEU A 37 5.92 0.96 6.13
C LEU A 37 6.81 1.29 7.33
N ILE A 38 8.10 1.48 7.08
CA ILE A 38 9.13 1.67 8.12
C ILE A 38 9.68 3.10 8.05
N ASN A 39 9.74 3.78 9.20
CA ASN A 39 10.27 5.15 9.29
C ASN A 39 11.79 5.21 9.52
N GLU A 40 12.35 6.42 9.62
CA GLU A 40 13.79 6.66 9.88
C GLU A 40 14.31 6.10 11.21
N GLU A 41 13.42 5.88 12.18
CA GLU A 41 13.74 5.26 13.47
C GLU A 41 13.63 3.72 13.43
N LYS A 42 13.44 3.13 12.23
CA LYS A 42 13.22 1.69 12.03
C LYS A 42 12.01 1.17 12.81
N LYS A 43 10.94 1.97 12.88
CA LYS A 43 9.65 1.58 13.47
C LYS A 43 8.60 1.37 12.39
N ILE A 44 7.74 0.37 12.60
CA ILE A 44 6.55 0.15 11.76
C ILE A 44 5.55 1.27 12.08
N ILE A 45 5.29 2.12 11.10
CA ILE A 45 4.34 3.25 11.22
C ILE A 45 3.01 2.99 10.53
N SER A 46 2.96 2.00 9.63
CA SER A 46 1.74 1.53 8.98
C SER A 46 1.95 0.13 8.43
N SER A 47 0.85 -0.61 8.25
CA SER A 47 0.86 -1.94 7.66
C SER A 47 -0.49 -2.35 7.07
N SER A 48 -0.46 -3.27 6.12
CA SER A 48 -1.68 -3.79 5.48
C SER A 48 -1.46 -5.07 4.69
N TYR A 49 -2.58 -5.70 4.38
CA TYR A 49 -2.74 -6.78 3.43
C TYR A 49 -3.55 -6.29 2.21
N ASN A 50 -3.61 -7.09 1.15
CA ASN A 50 -4.46 -6.79 -0.01
C ASN A 50 -5.94 -6.74 0.37
N TYR A 51 -6.71 -5.85 -0.27
CA TYR A 51 -8.14 -5.67 0.00
C TYR A 51 -8.92 -5.51 -1.30
N THR A 52 -8.51 -6.22 -2.35
CA THR A 52 -9.00 -6.06 -3.73
C THR A 52 -10.41 -6.61 -3.94
N ASN A 53 -10.72 -7.77 -3.35
CA ASN A 53 -12.01 -8.44 -3.49
C ASN A 53 -13.08 -7.71 -2.67
N GLU A 54 -12.78 -7.40 -1.42
CA GLU A 54 -13.73 -6.76 -0.51
C GLU A 54 -14.03 -5.31 -0.93
N SER A 55 -13.03 -4.56 -1.38
CA SER A 55 -13.24 -3.20 -1.92
C SER A 55 -13.81 -3.16 -3.33
N LYS A 56 -13.80 -4.28 -4.07
CA LYS A 56 -14.08 -4.34 -5.52
C LYS A 56 -13.22 -3.36 -6.33
N ASN A 57 -11.98 -3.12 -5.88
CA ASN A 57 -11.03 -2.23 -6.51
C ASN A 57 -9.69 -2.93 -6.66
N GLY A 58 -9.33 -3.22 -7.92
CA GLY A 58 -8.11 -3.96 -8.27
C GLY A 58 -6.81 -3.25 -7.90
N SER A 59 -6.84 -1.96 -7.55
CA SER A 59 -5.67 -1.22 -7.09
C SER A 59 -5.44 -1.29 -5.58
N ARG A 60 -6.34 -1.91 -4.79
CA ARG A 60 -6.22 -1.99 -3.32
C ARG A 60 -5.21 -3.06 -2.88
N HIS A 61 -3.96 -2.87 -3.29
CA HIS A 61 -2.82 -3.67 -2.90
C HIS A 61 -2.25 -3.19 -1.56
N SER A 62 -1.58 -4.11 -0.86
CA SER A 62 -1.03 -3.91 0.49
C SER A 62 -0.16 -2.66 0.60
N GLU A 63 0.62 -2.34 -0.44
CA GLU A 63 1.56 -1.21 -0.48
C GLU A 63 0.81 0.12 -0.49
N LEU A 64 -0.20 0.24 -1.36
CA LEU A 64 -1.00 1.48 -1.48
C LEU A 64 -1.86 1.70 -0.23
N ILE A 65 -2.41 0.61 0.32
CA ILE A 65 -3.18 0.69 1.56
C ILE A 65 -2.30 1.15 2.73
N ALA A 66 -1.05 0.70 2.81
CA ALA A 66 -0.14 1.08 3.90
C ALA A 66 0.14 2.58 3.88
N ILE A 67 0.35 3.12 2.68
CA ILE A 67 0.50 4.55 2.43
C ILE A 67 -0.78 5.30 2.83
N ASP A 68 -1.95 4.87 2.33
CA ASP A 68 -3.22 5.55 2.61
C ASP A 68 -3.53 5.59 4.11
N LYS A 69 -3.31 4.47 4.80
CA LYS A 69 -3.47 4.40 6.26
C LYS A 69 -2.57 5.39 6.98
N TYR A 70 -1.32 5.55 6.53
CA TYR A 70 -0.40 6.51 7.13
C TYR A 70 -0.84 7.97 6.86
N ILE A 71 -1.20 8.29 5.62
CA ILE A 71 -1.60 9.65 5.23
C ILE A 71 -2.89 10.06 5.94
N TYR A 72 -3.91 9.20 5.90
CA TYR A 72 -5.24 9.51 6.43
C TYR A 72 -5.42 9.20 7.91
N ASP A 73 -4.57 8.34 8.50
CA ASP A 73 -4.58 7.97 9.91
C ASP A 73 -5.98 7.53 10.36
N GLY A 74 -6.53 8.08 11.45
CA GLY A 74 -7.88 7.75 11.93
C GLY A 74 -9.02 8.00 10.92
N ASN A 75 -8.79 8.74 9.82
CA ASN A 75 -9.80 8.95 8.78
C ASN A 75 -9.77 7.89 7.67
N TYR A 76 -8.86 6.92 7.70
CA TYR A 76 -8.67 5.95 6.62
C TYR A 76 -9.98 5.28 6.16
N GLU A 77 -10.84 4.82 7.07
CA GLU A 77 -12.07 4.10 6.70
C GLU A 77 -13.05 4.94 5.86
N GLN A 78 -13.12 6.24 6.12
CA GLN A 78 -13.95 7.16 5.34
C GLN A 78 -13.33 7.47 3.98
N MET A 79 -12.00 7.36 3.90
CA MET A 79 -11.18 7.86 2.80
C MET A 79 -10.66 6.76 1.87
N LYS A 80 -10.75 5.49 2.27
CA LYS A 80 -10.16 4.34 1.54
C LYS A 80 -10.64 4.17 0.09
N ASN A 81 -11.78 4.76 -0.26
CA ASN A 81 -12.33 4.73 -1.61
C ASN A 81 -12.03 6.01 -2.41
N LEU A 82 -11.43 7.01 -1.78
CA LEU A 82 -10.99 8.24 -2.41
C LEU A 82 -9.52 8.06 -2.78
N ASN A 83 -9.29 7.83 -4.08
CA ASN A 83 -7.96 7.57 -4.61
C ASN A 83 -7.11 8.84 -4.51
N LEU A 84 -6.26 8.94 -3.49
CA LEU A 84 -5.15 9.92 -3.48
C LEU A 84 -4.30 9.72 -4.74
N ILE A 85 -4.12 8.49 -5.21
CA ILE A 85 -3.32 8.14 -6.40
C ILE A 85 -4.05 8.45 -7.74
N LYS A 86 -5.09 9.29 -7.75
CA LYS A 86 -5.57 9.93 -8.99
C LYS A 86 -4.61 11.02 -9.49
N CYS A 87 -3.69 11.52 -8.66
CA CYS A 87 -2.83 12.68 -8.98
C CYS A 87 -1.41 12.40 -9.45
N TYR A 88 -1.16 11.23 -10.02
CA TYR A 88 0.16 11.01 -10.57
C TYR A 88 0.05 10.58 -12.02
N ASN A 89 -0.10 11.59 -12.89
CA ASN A 89 0.86 11.88 -13.97
C ASN A 89 0.26 12.66 -15.17
N ASN A 90 -0.56 13.69 -14.93
CA ASN A 90 -0.97 14.62 -16.00
C ASN A 90 -0.82 16.07 -15.49
N ASN A 91 -0.48 17.02 -16.37
CA ASN A 91 -0.35 18.47 -16.08
C ASN A 91 -1.62 19.10 -15.44
N GLU A 92 -2.72 18.36 -15.38
CA GLU A 92 -4.00 18.81 -14.86
C GLU A 92 -4.31 18.32 -13.44
N ASN A 93 -3.59 17.34 -12.89
CA ASN A 93 -3.89 16.71 -11.59
C ASN A 93 -2.62 16.53 -10.74
N SER A 94 -2.22 17.60 -10.03
CA SER A 94 -1.09 17.57 -9.09
C SER A 94 -1.49 16.98 -7.73
N ILE A 95 -0.50 16.62 -6.91
CA ILE A 95 -0.68 16.17 -5.52
C ILE A 95 -1.50 17.20 -4.74
N GLU A 96 -1.15 18.47 -4.89
CA GLU A 96 -1.81 19.59 -4.24
C GLU A 96 -3.29 19.66 -4.64
N LYS A 97 -3.60 19.46 -5.92
CA LYS A 97 -4.99 19.46 -6.41
C LYS A 97 -5.80 18.28 -5.87
N SER A 98 -5.26 17.07 -5.82
CA SER A 98 -5.99 15.94 -5.22
C SER A 98 -6.12 16.04 -3.71
N ILE A 99 -5.16 16.67 -3.03
CA ILE A 99 -5.32 17.01 -1.62
C ILE A 99 -6.40 18.09 -1.46
N GLN A 100 -6.47 19.07 -2.36
CA GLN A 100 -7.54 20.05 -2.35
C GLN A 100 -8.91 19.40 -2.59
N ASP A 101 -9.03 18.51 -3.59
CA ASP A 101 -10.24 17.73 -3.85
C ASP A 101 -10.64 16.86 -2.64
N TYR A 102 -9.65 16.30 -1.92
CA TYR A 102 -9.86 15.59 -0.66
C TYR A 102 -10.56 16.50 0.37
N PHE A 103 -10.07 17.72 0.56
CA PHE A 103 -10.67 18.66 1.51
C PHE A 103 -12.05 19.13 1.07
N VAL A 104 -12.25 19.42 -0.22
CA VAL A 104 -13.56 19.78 -0.78
C VAL A 104 -14.58 18.65 -0.55
N SER A 105 -14.20 17.40 -0.80
CA SER A 105 -15.10 16.25 -0.61
C SER A 105 -15.50 16.01 0.86
N LEU A 106 -14.65 16.42 1.81
CA LEU A 106 -14.98 16.40 3.24
C LEU A 106 -15.99 17.50 3.58
N ASP A 107 -15.84 18.69 3.01
CA ASP A 107 -16.75 19.82 3.23
C ASP A 107 -18.13 19.55 2.64
N GLU A 108 -18.23 18.99 1.44
CA GLU A 108 -19.51 18.63 0.81
C GLU A 108 -20.31 17.63 1.65
N LYS A 109 -19.64 16.62 2.25
CA LYS A 109 -20.29 15.67 3.16
C LYS A 109 -20.74 16.33 4.45
N LYS A 110 -19.92 17.21 5.05
CA LYS A 110 -20.26 17.94 6.27
C LYS A 110 -21.44 18.91 6.05
N ASN A 111 -21.47 19.59 4.91
CA ASN A 111 -22.54 20.53 4.52
C ASN A 111 -23.86 19.82 4.19
N SER A 112 -23.83 18.54 3.83
CA SER A 112 -25.04 17.72 3.68
C SER A 112 -25.68 17.33 5.02
N GLU A 113 -24.93 17.33 6.12
CA GLU A 113 -25.39 16.98 7.48
C GLU A 113 -25.73 18.21 8.35
N LEU A 114 -25.25 19.40 8.01
CA LEU A 114 -25.41 20.62 8.82
C LEU A 114 -25.90 21.80 7.97
N LYS A 115 -27.22 21.95 7.85
CA LYS A 115 -27.81 23.28 7.64
C LYS A 115 -27.80 24.02 8.98
N ILE A 116 -26.85 24.93 9.22
CA ILE A 116 -27.00 26.14 10.06
C ILE A 116 -25.78 27.06 9.87
N ASN A 117 -26.10 28.36 9.75
CA ASN A 117 -25.25 29.50 9.41
C ASN A 117 -24.18 29.87 10.46
N ASN A 118 -23.16 30.63 10.01
CA ASN A 118 -22.12 31.37 10.75
C ASN A 118 -20.86 30.61 11.23
N TYR A 119 -20.13 29.92 10.33
CA TYR A 119 -18.90 29.17 10.67
C TYR A 119 -17.65 29.47 9.80
N GLU A 120 -17.61 30.60 9.08
CA GLU A 120 -16.58 30.80 8.03
C GLU A 120 -15.14 31.00 8.56
N ASN A 121 -14.89 31.44 9.80
CA ASN A 121 -13.52 31.69 10.27
C ASN A 121 -12.84 30.55 11.07
N ILE A 122 -13.61 29.62 11.65
CA ILE A 122 -13.06 28.51 12.47
C ILE A 122 -12.72 27.30 11.59
N ASN A 123 -13.52 27.08 10.53
CA ASN A 123 -13.32 25.98 9.59
C ASN A 123 -12.00 26.16 8.81
N ASP A 124 -11.68 27.37 8.34
CA ASP A 124 -10.47 27.63 7.55
C ASP A 124 -9.17 27.34 8.32
N LYS A 125 -9.10 27.69 9.60
CA LYS A 125 -7.91 27.40 10.42
C LYS A 125 -7.75 25.89 10.66
N TYR A 126 -8.83 25.20 11.01
CA TYR A 126 -8.80 23.75 11.25
C TYR A 126 -8.47 22.96 9.97
N MET A 127 -9.00 23.40 8.83
CA MET A 127 -8.70 22.79 7.52
C MET A 127 -7.25 23.04 7.11
N ASN A 128 -6.72 24.24 7.34
CA ASN A 128 -5.31 24.54 7.12
C ASN A 128 -4.39 23.68 8.01
N GLU A 129 -4.74 23.46 9.27
CA GLU A 129 -3.99 22.55 10.16
C GLU A 129 -4.01 21.10 9.66
N LYS A 130 -5.17 20.60 9.21
CA LYS A 130 -5.30 19.24 8.65
C LYS A 130 -4.55 19.10 7.31
N TYR A 131 -4.58 20.11 6.46
CA TYR A 131 -3.82 20.16 5.20
C TYR A 131 -2.32 20.10 5.47
N ASN A 132 -1.82 20.95 6.38
CA ASN A 132 -0.41 20.98 6.74
C ASN A 132 0.05 19.63 7.32
N LYS A 133 -0.78 18.99 8.14
CA LYS A 133 -0.48 17.65 8.70
C LYS A 133 -0.39 16.57 7.62
N ILE A 134 -1.27 16.59 6.62
CA ILE A 134 -1.21 15.64 5.49
C ILE A 134 0.04 15.88 4.64
N GLN A 135 0.36 17.13 4.35
CA GLN A 135 1.57 17.50 3.62
C GLN A 135 2.84 17.08 4.36
N GLU A 136 2.88 17.26 5.67
CA GLU A 136 3.97 16.80 6.52
C GLU A 136 4.14 15.27 6.42
N ARG A 137 3.04 14.50 6.52
CA ARG A 137 3.06 13.04 6.35
C ARG A 137 3.60 12.64 4.98
N ILE A 138 3.11 13.25 3.90
CA ILE A 138 3.58 12.95 2.55
C ILE A 138 5.09 13.21 2.43
N ASN A 139 5.58 14.31 3.02
CA ASN A 139 7.02 14.59 3.05
C ASN A 139 7.80 13.58 3.91
N ASN A 140 7.24 13.09 5.01
CA ASN A 140 7.84 12.05 5.84
C ASN A 140 7.95 10.70 5.12
N LEU A 141 7.04 10.39 4.19
CA LEU A 141 7.12 9.16 3.38
C LEU A 141 8.43 9.09 2.56
N LYS A 142 8.98 10.23 2.12
CA LYS A 142 10.27 10.28 1.39
C LYS A 142 11.44 9.77 2.21
N LYS A 143 11.30 9.71 3.54
CA LYS A 143 12.32 9.19 4.46
C LYS A 143 12.10 7.73 4.82
N CYS A 144 10.95 7.16 4.46
CA CYS A 144 10.54 5.79 4.80
C CYS A 144 11.01 4.76 3.75
N CYS A 145 10.92 3.49 4.11
CA CYS A 145 11.03 2.36 3.19
C CYS A 145 9.83 1.42 3.35
N ILE A 146 9.63 0.51 2.40
CA ILE A 146 8.65 -0.56 2.53
C ILE A 146 9.32 -1.93 2.62
N VAL A 147 8.73 -2.80 3.42
CA VAL A 147 9.06 -4.24 3.48
C VAL A 147 7.81 -5.02 3.13
N VAL A 148 7.88 -5.88 2.13
CA VAL A 148 6.71 -6.57 1.57
C VAL A 148 7.01 -8.04 1.28
N THR A 149 6.07 -8.93 1.57
CA THR A 149 6.32 -10.38 1.51
C THR A 149 6.51 -10.92 0.09
N CYS A 150 6.09 -10.19 -0.93
CA CYS A 150 6.23 -10.55 -2.34
C CYS A 150 6.57 -9.31 -3.15
N GLU A 151 7.32 -9.48 -4.24
CA GLU A 151 7.75 -8.40 -5.13
C GLU A 151 6.54 -7.54 -5.56
N PRO A 152 6.58 -6.23 -5.29
CA PRO A 152 5.54 -5.31 -5.71
C PRO A 152 5.31 -5.34 -7.21
N CYS A 153 4.05 -5.24 -7.61
CA CYS A 153 3.73 -5.16 -9.03
C CYS A 153 4.16 -3.81 -9.63
N ILE A 154 4.22 -3.74 -10.96
CA ILE A 154 4.55 -2.51 -11.73
C ILE A 154 3.79 -1.28 -11.23
N MET A 155 2.48 -1.42 -10.95
CA MET A 155 1.63 -0.34 -10.41
C MET A 155 2.15 0.16 -9.06
N CYS A 156 2.40 -0.76 -8.12
CA CYS A 156 2.85 -0.42 -6.77
C CYS A 156 4.23 0.24 -6.78
N VAL A 157 5.18 -0.31 -7.55
CA VAL A 157 6.52 0.27 -7.67
C VAL A 157 6.47 1.69 -8.25
N TYR A 158 5.64 1.91 -9.28
CA TYR A 158 5.49 3.25 -9.84
C TYR A 158 4.83 4.22 -8.85
N ALA A 159 3.80 3.79 -8.10
CA ALA A 159 3.19 4.62 -7.06
C ALA A 159 4.17 5.00 -5.93
N LEU A 160 5.01 4.06 -5.49
CA LEU A 160 6.05 4.32 -4.47
C LEU A 160 7.04 5.37 -4.95
N LYS A 161 7.50 5.27 -6.20
CA LYS A 161 8.35 6.27 -6.86
C LYS A 161 7.71 7.65 -6.83
N LEU A 162 6.43 7.75 -7.20
CA LEU A 162 5.69 9.01 -7.26
C LEU A 162 5.58 9.69 -5.89
N ILE A 163 5.46 8.90 -4.82
CA ILE A 163 5.44 9.37 -3.43
C ILE A 163 6.86 9.72 -2.92
N GLY A 164 7.89 9.14 -3.54
CA GLY A 164 9.29 9.34 -3.17
C GLY A 164 9.82 8.33 -2.16
N ILE A 165 9.13 7.21 -1.94
CA ILE A 165 9.68 6.05 -1.21
C ILE A 165 10.61 5.31 -2.17
N LYS A 166 11.92 5.32 -1.89
CA LYS A 166 12.90 4.74 -2.81
C LYS A 166 13.29 3.31 -2.44
N ASN A 167 13.41 2.98 -1.16
CA ASN A 167 13.88 1.65 -0.72
C ASN A 167 12.72 0.64 -0.61
N ILE A 168 12.83 -0.46 -1.35
CA ILE A 168 11.82 -1.53 -1.43
C ILE A 168 12.49 -2.87 -1.09
N TYR A 169 12.04 -3.52 -0.02
CA TYR A 169 12.55 -4.82 0.44
C TYR A 169 11.51 -5.93 0.28
N PHE A 170 11.88 -7.07 -0.30
CA PHE A 170 10.98 -8.23 -0.44
C PHE A 170 11.73 -9.56 -0.50
N CYS A 171 11.03 -10.67 -0.20
CA CYS A 171 11.64 -12.00 -0.16
C CYS A 171 11.15 -13.01 -1.22
N CYS A 172 10.13 -12.68 -2.01
CA CYS A 172 9.61 -13.57 -3.04
C CYS A 172 9.40 -12.83 -4.36
N LEU A 173 9.75 -13.47 -5.48
CA LEU A 173 9.54 -12.91 -6.81
C LEU A 173 8.06 -12.94 -7.23
N ASN A 174 7.68 -12.00 -8.09
CA ASN A 174 6.35 -11.92 -8.70
C ASN A 174 6.46 -12.10 -10.20
N GLU A 175 6.41 -13.36 -10.64
CA GLU A 175 6.65 -13.76 -12.04
C GLU A 175 5.61 -13.23 -13.03
N ARG A 176 4.42 -12.81 -12.55
CA ARG A 176 3.32 -12.35 -13.42
C ARG A 176 3.27 -10.84 -13.58
N PHE A 177 3.59 -10.09 -12.52
CA PHE A 177 3.37 -8.64 -12.50
C PHE A 177 4.53 -7.84 -11.88
N GLY A 178 5.63 -8.49 -11.52
CA GLY A 178 6.75 -7.91 -10.75
C GLY A 178 7.38 -6.68 -11.41
N GLY A 179 7.43 -5.58 -10.66
CA GLY A 179 7.98 -4.28 -11.09
C GLY A 179 9.42 -4.02 -10.65
N CYS A 180 10.02 -4.94 -9.88
CA CYS A 180 11.38 -4.81 -9.35
C CYS A 180 12.40 -5.66 -10.12
N GLY A 181 12.00 -6.45 -11.11
CA GLY A 181 12.94 -7.22 -11.92
C GLY A 181 12.31 -8.38 -12.67
N SER A 182 11.29 -9.03 -12.09
CA SER A 182 10.74 -10.28 -12.65
C SER A 182 10.04 -10.10 -13.99
N VAL A 183 9.26 -9.02 -14.15
CA VAL A 183 8.58 -8.71 -15.42
C VAL A 183 9.09 -7.40 -16.02
N LEU A 184 9.16 -6.35 -15.20
CA LEU A 184 9.69 -5.05 -15.62
C LEU A 184 10.66 -4.54 -14.57
N SER A 185 11.84 -4.09 -15.00
CA SER A 185 12.87 -3.54 -14.12
C SER A 185 12.74 -2.02 -13.99
N LEU A 186 11.78 -1.52 -13.21
CA LEU A 186 11.58 -0.05 -13.08
C LEU A 186 12.78 0.65 -12.43
N HIS A 187 13.49 -0.03 -11.54
CA HIS A 187 14.73 0.46 -10.90
C HIS A 187 15.89 0.69 -11.88
N LYS A 188 15.85 0.09 -13.09
CA LYS A 188 16.83 0.40 -14.16
C LYS A 188 16.46 1.64 -14.96
N LYS A 189 15.19 2.04 -14.93
CA LYS A 189 14.67 3.21 -15.64
C LYS A 189 14.70 4.48 -14.79
N TYR A 190 14.60 4.34 -13.48
CA TYR A 190 14.48 5.44 -12.54
C TYR A 190 15.52 5.30 -11.44
N GLU A 191 16.41 6.30 -11.33
CA GLU A 191 17.51 6.34 -10.35
C GLU A 191 17.02 6.47 -8.90
N ASP A 192 15.77 6.91 -8.71
CA ASP A 192 15.14 7.08 -7.40
C ASP A 192 14.41 5.82 -6.91
N ILE A 193 14.73 4.63 -7.42
CA ILE A 193 14.16 3.35 -6.95
C ILE A 193 15.29 2.38 -6.61
N ASN A 194 15.35 1.99 -5.35
CA ASN A 194 16.32 1.03 -4.82
C ASN A 194 15.61 -0.27 -4.46
N VAL A 195 16.01 -1.34 -5.14
CA VAL A 195 15.42 -2.67 -5.02
C VAL A 195 16.34 -3.55 -4.17
N HIS A 196 15.79 -4.11 -3.09
CA HIS A 196 16.48 -4.99 -2.16
C HIS A 196 15.76 -6.34 -2.13
N TYR A 197 16.20 -7.26 -2.99
CA TYR A 197 15.72 -8.64 -2.96
C TYR A 197 16.46 -9.42 -1.88
N ILE A 198 15.73 -9.86 -0.86
CA ILE A 198 16.24 -10.63 0.27
C ILE A 198 16.06 -12.11 -0.04
N GLU A 199 17.10 -12.73 -0.59
CA GLU A 199 17.14 -14.15 -0.95
C GLU A 199 17.38 -15.02 0.31
N HIS A 200 16.47 -14.91 1.29
CA HIS A 200 16.52 -15.71 2.51
C HIS A 200 15.59 -16.93 2.38
N PRO A 201 16.13 -18.17 2.34
CA PRO A 201 15.35 -19.37 1.98
C PRO A 201 14.06 -19.56 2.78
N GLU A 202 14.12 -19.36 4.10
CA GLU A 202 12.95 -19.52 4.97
C GLU A 202 11.86 -18.48 4.67
N CYS A 203 12.25 -17.22 4.45
CA CYS A 203 11.29 -16.15 4.17
C CYS A 203 10.67 -16.32 2.77
N SER A 204 11.49 -16.66 1.78
CA SER A 204 11.07 -16.92 0.41
C SER A 204 10.12 -18.11 0.33
N GLU A 205 10.49 -19.24 0.94
CA GLU A 205 9.67 -20.45 0.96
C GLU A 205 8.35 -20.23 1.70
N LYS A 206 8.37 -19.53 2.84
CA LYS A 206 7.15 -19.20 3.59
C LYS A 206 6.20 -18.34 2.75
N SER A 207 6.71 -17.31 2.07
CA SER A 207 5.89 -16.46 1.18
C SER A 207 5.26 -17.25 0.03
N ILE A 208 6.06 -18.08 -0.65
CA ILE A 208 5.60 -18.95 -1.75
C ILE A 208 4.52 -19.91 -1.26
N ASN A 209 4.72 -20.53 -0.09
CA ASN A 209 3.77 -21.49 0.48
C ASN A 209 2.44 -20.84 0.86
N LEU A 210 2.46 -19.60 1.37
CA LEU A 210 1.23 -18.83 1.61
C LEU A 210 0.45 -18.58 0.30
N MET A 211 1.12 -18.18 -0.77
CA MET A 211 0.47 -17.98 -2.07
C MET A 211 -0.06 -19.30 -2.65
N LYS A 212 0.71 -20.38 -2.58
CA LYS A 212 0.26 -21.73 -2.99
C LYS A 212 -0.97 -22.18 -2.21
N ALA A 213 -1.00 -21.96 -0.90
CA ALA A 213 -2.14 -22.28 -0.04
C ALA A 213 -3.38 -21.49 -0.46
N PHE A 214 -3.25 -20.20 -0.73
CA PHE A 214 -4.34 -19.36 -1.25
C PHE A 214 -4.89 -19.89 -2.59
N TYR A 215 -4.03 -20.20 -3.57
CA TYR A 215 -4.49 -20.73 -4.85
C TYR A 215 -5.11 -22.12 -4.72
N LYS A 216 -4.59 -22.97 -3.83
CA LYS A 216 -5.14 -24.32 -3.56
C LYS A 216 -6.52 -24.25 -2.89
N ALA A 217 -6.74 -23.28 -2.00
CA ALA A 217 -8.06 -23.04 -1.41
C ALA A 217 -9.11 -22.70 -2.49
N GLY A 218 -8.68 -22.03 -3.56
CA GLY A 218 -9.52 -21.66 -4.70
C GLY A 218 -10.54 -20.58 -4.35
N ASN A 219 -11.31 -20.14 -5.35
CA ASN A 219 -12.38 -19.16 -5.11
C ASN A 219 -13.66 -19.91 -4.68
N PRO A 220 -14.12 -19.81 -3.42
CA PRO A 220 -15.34 -20.46 -2.97
C PRO A 220 -16.59 -19.90 -3.65
N SER A 221 -16.54 -18.68 -4.19
CA SER A 221 -17.65 -18.11 -4.96
C SER A 221 -17.69 -18.59 -6.42
N ALA A 222 -16.64 -19.24 -6.91
CA ALA A 222 -16.67 -19.82 -8.25
C ALA A 222 -17.55 -21.10 -8.24
N PRO A 223 -18.34 -21.34 -9.32
CA PRO A 223 -19.02 -22.62 -9.50
C PRO A 223 -18.03 -23.78 -9.43
N GLU A 224 -18.46 -24.93 -8.90
CA GLU A 224 -17.58 -26.08 -8.63
C GLU A 224 -16.82 -26.54 -9.88
N GLU A 225 -17.49 -26.50 -11.04
CA GLU A 225 -16.92 -26.80 -12.36
C GLU A 225 -15.74 -25.88 -12.75
N LYS A 226 -15.71 -24.64 -12.23
CA LYS A 226 -14.68 -23.62 -12.53
C LYS A 226 -13.61 -23.51 -11.44
N ARG A 227 -13.75 -24.20 -10.30
CA ARG A 227 -12.79 -24.16 -9.19
C ARG A 227 -11.49 -24.91 -9.50
N LYS A 228 -11.54 -25.92 -10.37
CA LYS A 228 -10.36 -26.72 -10.74
C LYS A 228 -9.61 -26.08 -11.90
N ARG A 229 -8.68 -25.16 -11.61
CA ARG A 229 -7.56 -24.89 -12.53
C ARG A 229 -6.34 -25.61 -11.96
N PRO A 230 -5.85 -26.69 -12.60
CA PRO A 230 -4.59 -27.29 -12.16
C PRO A 230 -3.51 -26.21 -12.22
N ILE A 231 -2.73 -26.10 -11.15
CA ILE A 231 -1.49 -25.33 -11.17
C ILE A 231 -0.55 -26.19 -12.01
N SER A 232 -0.38 -25.80 -13.28
CA SER A 232 0.60 -26.39 -14.20
C SER A 232 2.01 -26.08 -13.76
#